data_AF-T0U1I4-F1
#
_entry.id   AF-T0U1I4-F1
#
_cell.length_a   1.000
_cell.length_b   1.000
_cell.length_c   1.000
_cell.angle_alpha   90.00
_cell.angle_beta   90.00
_cell.angle_gamma   90.00
#
_symmetry.space_group_name_H-M   'P 1'
#
loop_
_entity.id
_entity.type
_entity.pdbx_description
1 polymer ?
#
loop_
_entity_poly.entity_id
_entity_poly.type
_entity_poly.pdbx_seq_one_letter_code
_entity_poly.pdbx_strand_id
1 'polypeptide(L)'
;MKIGVRKPSLSKSLKARTTSKLKRQVKRAVIPTYGQKGTGLIKDPKRAIYNKVYNKTTVDALSNVKKGNINFQRTNHSLYTYKGTKVYPASSWYFPVGLSAFCSLLYFIINPVIACIILVITLILFAKKIKNNPFKTQKDIQEMLEKLTELEQ
;
A
#
# COMPACT_ATOMS: atom_id res chain seq x y z
N MET A 1 10.58 1.15 37.11
CA MET A 1 10.91 0.49 35.82
C MET A 1 10.91 -1.02 36.07
N LYS A 2 10.41 -1.86 35.16
CA LYS A 2 10.52 -3.33 35.28
C LYS A 2 11.74 -3.82 34.48
N ILE A 3 12.47 -4.79 35.01
CA ILE A 3 13.58 -5.46 34.34
C ILE A 3 13.23 -6.95 34.18
N GLY A 4 13.58 -7.56 33.06
CA GLY A 4 13.39 -8.99 32.81
C GLY A 4 12.15 -9.34 31.97
N VAL A 5 11.58 -10.53 32.17
CA VAL A 5 10.59 -11.10 31.25
C VAL A 5 9.22 -10.40 31.36
N ARG A 6 8.66 -9.97 30.23
CA ARG A 6 7.27 -9.49 30.16
C ARG A 6 6.28 -10.66 30.14
N LYS A 7 5.15 -10.49 30.82
CA LYS A 7 4.07 -11.49 30.84
C LYS A 7 3.40 -11.58 29.45
N PRO A 8 3.44 -12.73 28.75
CA PRO A 8 2.68 -12.90 27.53
C PRO A 8 1.18 -12.92 27.85
N SER A 9 0.36 -12.40 26.94
CA SER A 9 -1.11 -12.47 27.05
C SER A 9 -1.71 -12.76 25.68
N LEU A 10 -2.36 -13.93 25.56
CA LEU A 10 -2.92 -14.42 24.30
C LEU A 10 -4.10 -13.56 23.84
N SER A 11 -5.00 -13.19 24.76
CA SER A 11 -6.15 -12.33 24.48
C SER A 11 -5.74 -10.97 23.91
N LYS A 12 -4.73 -10.31 24.50
CA LYS A 12 -4.19 -9.04 23.99
C LYS A 12 -3.50 -9.23 22.63
N SER A 13 -2.82 -10.35 22.44
CA SER A 13 -2.16 -10.69 21.16
C SER A 13 -3.18 -10.90 20.03
N LEU A 14 -4.27 -11.63 20.28
CA LEU A 14 -5.33 -11.86 19.30
C LEU A 14 -6.08 -10.57 18.97
N LYS A 15 -6.47 -9.78 19.99
CA LYS A 15 -7.09 -8.45 19.78
C LYS A 15 -6.19 -7.51 18.99
N ALA A 16 -4.86 -7.55 19.22
CA ALA A 16 -3.87 -6.78 18.47
C ALA A 16 -3.87 -7.09 16.96
N ARG A 17 -4.24 -8.32 16.59
CA ARG A 17 -4.25 -8.81 15.21
C ARG A 17 -5.60 -8.60 14.50
N THR A 18 -6.71 -8.67 15.23
CA THR A 18 -8.07 -8.57 14.66
C THR A 18 -8.69 -7.18 14.84
N THR A 19 -9.52 -6.99 15.86
CA THR A 19 -10.39 -5.82 16.04
C THR A 19 -9.60 -4.53 16.24
N SER A 20 -8.52 -4.57 17.02
CA SER A 20 -7.73 -3.35 17.27
C SER A 20 -6.86 -2.95 16.07
N LYS A 21 -6.51 -3.89 15.18
CA LYS A 21 -5.82 -3.59 13.92
C LYS A 21 -6.71 -2.72 13.03
N LEU A 22 -7.97 -3.13 12.86
CA LEU A 22 -8.97 -2.37 12.12
C LEU A 22 -9.16 -0.97 12.72
N LYS A 23 -9.38 -0.88 14.04
CA LYS A 23 -9.54 0.42 14.72
C LYS A 23 -8.33 1.34 14.53
N ARG A 24 -7.10 0.80 14.51
CA ARG A 24 -5.88 1.58 14.26
C ARG A 24 -5.77 2.05 12.80
N GLN A 25 -6.21 1.26 11.83
CA GLN A 25 -6.22 1.65 10.42
C GLN A 25 -7.16 2.82 10.17
N VAL A 26 -8.39 2.74 10.70
CA VAL A 26 -9.35 3.85 10.62
C VAL A 26 -8.77 5.12 11.24
N LYS A 27 -8.19 5.03 12.44
CA LYS A 27 -7.56 6.20 13.09
C LYS A 27 -6.38 6.78 12.31
N ARG A 28 -5.60 5.94 11.62
CA ARG A 28 -4.50 6.41 10.74
C ARG A 28 -5.01 7.15 9.52
N ALA A 29 -6.15 6.73 8.96
CA ALA A 29 -6.75 7.38 7.81
C ALA A 29 -7.36 8.75 8.17
N VAL A 30 -7.95 8.85 9.37
CA VAL A 30 -8.65 10.07 9.81
C VAL A 30 -7.71 11.08 10.48
N ILE A 31 -6.74 10.63 11.27
CA ILE A 31 -5.88 11.51 12.06
C ILE A 31 -4.47 11.55 11.43
N PRO A 32 -4.04 12.70 10.86
CA PRO A 32 -2.77 12.77 10.13
C PRO A 32 -1.58 12.47 11.05
N THR A 33 -1.64 12.85 12.33
CA THR A 33 -0.57 12.64 13.31
C THR A 33 -0.60 11.26 13.99
N TYR A 34 -1.55 10.38 13.69
CA TYR A 34 -1.70 9.11 14.41
C TYR A 34 -0.78 8.01 13.86
N GLY A 35 0.11 7.48 14.69
CA GLY A 35 1.01 6.38 14.32
C GLY A 35 2.24 6.79 13.51
N GLN A 36 2.46 8.09 13.31
CA GLN A 36 3.71 8.62 12.76
C GLN A 36 4.86 8.52 13.80
N LYS A 37 6.10 8.36 13.32
CA LYS A 37 7.29 8.30 14.18
C LYS A 37 7.48 9.64 14.91
N GLY A 38 8.00 9.63 16.13
CA GLY A 38 8.29 10.84 16.92
C GLY A 38 7.09 11.49 17.63
N THR A 39 5.86 11.26 17.16
CA THR A 39 4.64 11.87 17.73
C THR A 39 4.39 11.60 19.21
N GLY A 40 4.90 10.48 19.73
CA GLY A 40 4.81 10.16 21.15
C GLY A 40 5.60 11.12 22.06
N LEU A 41 6.72 11.66 21.59
CA LEU A 41 7.50 12.64 22.34
C LEU A 41 6.81 14.01 22.38
N ILE A 42 6.09 14.35 21.31
CA ILE A 42 5.35 15.62 21.18
C ILE A 42 4.08 15.57 22.03
N LYS A 43 3.33 14.46 21.99
CA LYS A 43 2.06 14.33 22.75
C LYS A 43 2.27 14.02 24.23
N ASP A 44 3.13 13.05 24.55
CA ASP A 44 3.32 12.54 25.92
C ASP A 44 4.80 12.15 26.17
N PRO A 45 5.71 13.12 26.35
CA PRO A 45 7.15 12.86 26.44
C PRO A 45 7.52 11.90 27.58
N LYS A 46 6.92 12.08 28.77
CA LYS A 46 7.14 11.20 29.95
C LYS A 46 6.83 9.74 29.63
N ARG A 47 5.70 9.48 28.98
CA ARG A 47 5.27 8.12 28.63
C ARG A 47 6.11 7.53 27.51
N ALA A 48 6.49 8.34 26.53
CA ALA A 48 7.35 7.92 25.44
C ALA A 48 8.73 7.48 25.95
N ILE A 49 9.34 8.25 26.84
CA ILE A 49 10.63 7.90 27.47
C ILE A 49 10.48 6.63 28.32
N TYR A 50 9.45 6.55 29.18
CA TYR A 50 9.21 5.35 29.99
C TYR A 50 9.07 4.08 29.14
N ASN A 51 8.23 4.12 28.09
CA ASN A 51 8.03 2.98 27.19
C ASN A 51 9.31 2.61 26.44
N LYS A 52 10.14 3.60 26.08
CA LYS A 52 11.44 3.38 25.42
C LYS A 52 12.39 2.61 26.33
N VAL A 53 12.50 2.99 27.60
CA VAL A 53 13.35 2.31 28.57
C VAL A 53 12.76 0.93 28.92
N TYR A 54 11.46 0.83 29.18
CA TYR A 54 10.78 -0.45 29.43
C TYR A 54 11.03 -1.49 28.34
N ASN A 55 10.94 -1.09 27.07
CA ASN A 55 11.21 -2.00 25.94
C ASN A 55 12.70 -2.36 25.79
N LYS A 56 13.62 -1.57 26.34
CA LYS A 56 15.06 -1.88 26.36
C LYS A 56 15.43 -2.77 27.53
N THR A 57 14.77 -2.61 28.68
CA THR A 57 15.10 -3.32 29.92
C THR A 57 14.27 -4.58 30.14
N THR A 58 13.24 -4.82 29.32
CA THR A 58 12.43 -6.04 29.38
C THR A 58 12.63 -6.91 28.16
N VAL A 59 12.56 -8.22 28.39
CA VAL A 59 12.66 -9.23 27.34
C VAL A 59 11.31 -9.89 27.10
N ASP A 60 11.02 -10.06 25.83
CA ASP A 60 9.82 -10.68 25.34
C ASP A 60 10.03 -12.21 25.27
N ALA A 61 9.51 -12.98 26.23
CA ALA A 61 9.65 -14.45 26.21
C ALA A 61 9.22 -15.11 24.89
N LEU A 62 8.21 -14.54 24.22
CA LEU A 62 7.69 -15.01 22.94
C LEU A 62 8.24 -14.23 21.73
N SER A 63 9.30 -13.44 21.89
CA SER A 63 9.87 -12.66 20.77
C SER A 63 10.38 -13.55 19.66
N ASN A 64 11.12 -14.61 19.99
CA ASN A 64 11.70 -15.53 19.01
C ASN A 64 10.61 -16.25 18.19
N VAL A 65 9.52 -16.67 18.83
CA VAL A 65 8.36 -17.30 18.14
C VAL A 65 7.56 -16.27 17.32
N LYS A 66 7.41 -15.03 17.82
CA LYS A 66 6.75 -13.95 17.05
C LYS A 66 7.60 -13.48 15.86
N LYS A 67 8.92 -13.66 15.92
CA LYS A 67 9.90 -13.38 14.87
C LYS A 67 10.09 -14.62 13.98
N GLY A 68 9.03 -15.42 13.78
CA GLY A 68 9.03 -16.46 12.76
C GLY A 68 9.23 -15.83 11.38
N ASN A 69 10.42 -16.08 10.82
CA ASN A 69 10.86 -15.97 9.43
C ASN A 69 10.03 -15.04 8.52
N ILE A 70 10.12 -13.72 8.75
CA ILE A 70 9.70 -12.73 7.76
C ILE A 70 10.93 -12.16 7.04
N ASN A 71 11.64 -13.02 6.31
CA ASN A 71 12.43 -12.59 5.15
C ASN A 71 11.51 -12.27 3.97
N PHE A 72 10.41 -11.53 4.21
CA PHE A 72 9.68 -10.92 3.12
C PHE A 72 10.47 -9.69 2.73
N GLN A 73 11.46 -9.88 1.87
CA GLN A 73 12.04 -8.82 1.08
C GLN A 73 10.88 -8.15 0.35
N ARG A 74 10.39 -7.03 0.88
CA ARG A 74 9.44 -6.18 0.17
C ARG A 74 10.25 -5.45 -0.89
N THR A 75 10.55 -6.15 -1.99
CA THR A 75 11.11 -5.55 -3.20
C THR A 75 10.03 -4.63 -3.76
N ASN A 76 10.06 -3.37 -3.32
CA ASN A 76 9.42 -2.28 -4.07
C ASN A 76 10.31 -1.97 -5.28
N HIS A 77 10.59 -2.96 -6.13
CA HIS A 77 11.07 -2.67 -7.46
C HIS A 77 9.85 -2.15 -8.22
N SER A 78 9.67 -0.84 -8.24
CA SER A 78 8.94 -0.22 -9.34
C SER A 78 9.62 -0.74 -10.60
N LEU A 79 8.92 -1.59 -11.35
CA LEU A 79 9.42 -2.15 -12.60
C LEU A 79 9.73 -0.97 -13.52
N TYR A 80 11.00 -0.68 -13.75
CA TYR A 80 11.42 0.25 -14.79
C TYR A 80 11.70 -0.58 -16.03
N THR A 81 11.17 -0.18 -17.18
CA THR A 81 11.59 -0.79 -18.45
C THR A 81 13.07 -0.46 -18.73
N TYR A 82 13.74 -1.21 -19.60
CA TYR A 82 15.13 -0.96 -20.04
C TYR A 82 15.34 0.47 -20.56
N LYS A 83 14.27 1.14 -21.02
CA LYS A 83 14.25 2.56 -21.42
C LYS A 83 13.93 3.56 -20.29
N GLY A 84 13.96 3.16 -19.02
CA GLY A 84 13.82 4.05 -17.86
C GLY A 84 12.40 4.55 -17.54
N THR A 85 11.35 4.05 -18.20
CA THR A 85 9.96 4.45 -17.90
C THR A 85 9.33 3.58 -16.81
N LYS A 86 8.56 4.21 -15.90
CA LYS A 86 7.86 3.53 -14.79
C LYS A 86 6.75 2.63 -15.35
N VAL A 87 6.81 1.34 -15.06
CA VAL A 87 5.80 0.36 -15.44
C VAL A 87 4.73 0.31 -14.35
N TYR A 88 3.51 0.65 -14.72
CA TYR A 88 2.34 0.44 -13.89
C TYR A 88 1.73 -0.92 -14.24
N PRO A 89 1.30 -1.74 -13.26
CA PRO A 89 0.59 -2.97 -13.56
C PRO A 89 -0.66 -2.65 -14.39
N ALA A 90 -1.05 -3.56 -15.29
CA ALA A 90 -2.16 -3.35 -16.22
C ALA A 90 -3.46 -2.91 -15.51
N SER A 91 -3.68 -3.39 -14.28
CA SER A 91 -4.81 -3.04 -13.41
C SER A 91 -4.84 -1.57 -12.95
N SER A 92 -3.71 -0.87 -12.93
CA SER A 92 -3.62 0.54 -12.52
C SER A 92 -4.33 1.48 -13.50
N TRP A 93 -4.57 1.05 -14.74
CA TRP A 93 -5.19 1.88 -15.78
C TRP A 93 -6.71 1.75 -15.84
N TYR A 94 -7.27 0.62 -15.41
CA TYR A 94 -8.72 0.42 -15.35
C TYR A 94 -9.38 1.22 -14.23
N PHE A 95 -8.67 1.49 -13.14
CA PHE A 95 -9.22 2.20 -11.99
C PHE A 95 -9.61 3.67 -12.28
N PRO A 96 -8.76 4.51 -12.93
CA PRO A 96 -9.15 5.87 -13.30
C PRO A 96 -10.25 5.93 -14.37
N VAL A 97 -10.19 5.03 -15.36
CA VAL A 97 -11.18 5.00 -16.45
C VAL A 97 -12.55 4.55 -15.91
N GLY A 98 -12.58 3.50 -15.09
CA GLY A 98 -13.80 3.04 -14.42
C GLY A 98 -14.39 4.07 -13.46
N LEU A 99 -13.55 4.77 -12.70
CA LEU A 99 -14.00 5.85 -11.80
C LEU A 99 -14.57 7.04 -12.59
N SER A 100 -13.96 7.40 -13.71
CA SER A 100 -14.49 8.47 -14.59
C SER A 100 -15.83 8.09 -15.22
N ALA A 101 -16.00 6.83 -15.66
CA ALA A 101 -17.27 6.33 -16.19
C ALA A 101 -18.38 6.34 -15.14
N PHE A 102 -18.05 5.94 -13.90
CA PHE A 102 -18.97 6.00 -12.76
C PHE A 102 -19.35 7.45 -12.39
N CYS A 103 -18.41 8.38 -12.48
CA CYS A 103 -18.66 9.79 -12.24
C CYS A 103 -19.61 10.39 -13.29
N SER A 104 -19.47 10.02 -14.58
CA SER A 104 -20.40 10.44 -15.64
C SER A 104 -21.84 9.96 -15.41
N LEU A 105 -22.04 8.77 -14.84
CA LEU A 105 -23.36 8.26 -14.47
C LEU A 105 -24.02 9.11 -13.37
N LEU A 106 -23.23 9.59 -12.40
CA LEU A 106 -23.74 10.50 -11.36
C LEU A 106 -24.10 11.88 -11.94
N TYR A 107 -23.33 12.39 -12.90
CA TYR A 107 -23.60 13.67 -13.57
C TYR A 107 -24.83 13.65 -14.50
N PHE A 108 -25.25 12.48 -14.95
CA PHE A 108 -26.43 12.29 -15.81
C PHE A 108 -27.73 12.78 -15.14
N ILE A 109 -27.79 12.72 -13.80
CA ILE A 109 -28.95 13.16 -13.01
C ILE A 109 -29.09 14.70 -13.03
N ILE A 110 -28.00 15.44 -13.21
CA ILE A 110 -27.96 16.90 -13.11
C ILE A 110 -28.09 17.56 -14.49
N ASN A 111 -27.37 17.06 -15.50
CA ASN A 111 -27.47 17.56 -16.87
C ASN A 111 -27.08 16.47 -17.89
N PRO A 112 -28.04 15.90 -18.63
CA PRO A 112 -27.78 14.76 -19.51
C PRO A 112 -26.93 15.13 -20.73
N VAL A 113 -27.01 16.38 -21.21
CA VAL A 113 -26.28 16.84 -22.40
C VAL A 113 -24.78 16.92 -22.11
N ILE A 114 -24.40 17.49 -20.97
CA ILE A 114 -22.99 17.61 -20.54
C ILE A 114 -22.39 16.23 -20.26
N ALA A 115 -23.15 15.31 -19.66
CA ALA A 115 -22.70 13.95 -19.39
C ALA A 115 -22.37 13.19 -20.69
N CYS A 116 -23.17 13.34 -21.74
CA CYS A 116 -22.91 12.73 -23.05
C CYS A 116 -21.61 13.26 -23.70
N ILE A 117 -21.35 14.58 -23.61
CA ILE A 117 -20.12 15.18 -24.14
C ILE A 117 -18.88 14.61 -23.43
N ILE A 118 -18.93 14.50 -22.10
CA ILE A 118 -17.82 13.93 -21.30
C ILE A 118 -17.60 12.45 -21.64
N LEU A 119 -18.68 11.66 -21.82
CA LEU A 119 -18.60 10.25 -22.21
C LEU A 119 -17.86 10.10 -23.57
N VAL A 120 -18.25 10.89 -24.58
CA VAL A 120 -17.62 10.85 -25.91
C VAL A 120 -16.14 11.23 -25.83
N ILE A 121 -15.78 12.28 -25.08
CA ILE A 121 -14.39 12.69 -24.88
C ILE A 121 -13.58 11.56 -24.21
N THR A 122 -14.12 10.91 -23.19
CA THR A 122 -13.43 9.79 -22.51
C THR A 122 -13.24 8.59 -23.42
N LEU A 123 -14.21 8.26 -24.29
CA LEU A 123 -14.08 7.19 -25.28
C LEU A 123 -13.00 7.50 -26.34
N ILE A 124 -12.92 8.75 -26.82
CA ILE A 124 -11.90 9.18 -27.78
C ILE A 124 -10.50 9.08 -27.16
N LEU A 125 -10.33 9.57 -25.93
CA LEU A 125 -9.05 9.46 -25.22
C LEU A 125 -8.69 8.01 -24.91
N PHE A 126 -9.67 7.17 -24.58
CA PHE A 126 -9.48 5.74 -24.38
C PHE A 126 -9.02 5.04 -25.65
N ALA A 127 -9.66 5.29 -26.80
CA ALA A 127 -9.27 4.72 -28.08
C ALA A 127 -7.89 5.18 -28.55
N LYS A 128 -7.59 6.49 -28.44
CA LYS A 128 -6.26 7.05 -28.76
C LYS A 128 -5.18 6.46 -27.87
N LYS A 129 -5.50 6.16 -26.61
CA LYS A 129 -4.56 5.59 -25.64
C LYS A 129 -4.41 4.07 -25.75
N ILE A 130 -5.44 3.33 -26.15
CA ILE A 130 -5.31 1.91 -26.56
C ILE A 130 -4.33 1.81 -27.73
N LYS A 131 -4.47 2.70 -28.73
CA LYS A 131 -3.59 2.70 -29.91
C LYS A 131 -2.12 3.03 -29.57
N ASN A 132 -1.90 3.94 -28.62
CA ASN A 132 -0.56 4.41 -28.26
C ASN A 132 0.10 3.60 -27.14
N ASN A 133 -0.66 2.80 -26.40
CA ASN A 133 -0.17 2.03 -25.27
C ASN A 133 -0.74 0.62 -25.33
N PRO A 134 -0.43 -0.15 -26.39
CA PRO A 134 -0.80 -1.55 -26.44
C PRO A 134 -0.04 -2.18 -25.28
N PHE A 135 -0.77 -2.75 -24.32
CA PHE A 135 -0.16 -3.50 -23.23
C PHE A 135 0.98 -4.34 -23.81
N LYS A 136 2.23 -4.06 -23.36
CA LYS A 136 3.43 -4.80 -23.73
C LYS A 136 3.01 -6.26 -23.76
N THR A 137 2.95 -6.80 -24.97
CA THR A 137 2.33 -8.09 -25.25
C THR A 137 3.00 -9.14 -24.37
N GLN A 138 2.35 -10.27 -24.09
CA GLN A 138 2.95 -11.32 -23.27
C GLN A 138 4.38 -11.69 -23.74
N LYS A 139 4.64 -11.53 -25.06
CA LYS A 139 5.95 -11.58 -25.72
C LYS A 139 6.98 -10.60 -25.15
N ASP A 140 6.60 -9.33 -24.94
CA ASP A 140 7.46 -8.29 -24.38
C ASP A 140 7.82 -8.50 -22.90
N ILE A 141 7.06 -9.32 -22.19
CA ILE A 141 7.33 -9.75 -20.81
C ILE A 141 8.22 -10.98 -20.82
N GLN A 142 7.96 -11.94 -21.72
CA GLN A 142 8.79 -13.12 -21.93
C GLN A 142 10.22 -12.74 -22.38
N GLU A 143 10.37 -11.81 -23.33
CA GLU A 143 11.67 -11.33 -23.81
C GLU A 143 12.48 -10.63 -22.70
N MET A 144 11.81 -9.94 -21.77
CA MET A 144 12.47 -9.31 -20.62
C MET A 144 12.89 -10.34 -19.57
N LEU A 145 12.14 -11.44 -19.43
CA LEU A 145 12.47 -12.53 -18.51
C LEU A 145 13.66 -13.35 -19.02
N GLU A 146 13.70 -13.62 -20.32
CA GLU A 146 14.79 -14.33 -20.99
C GLU A 146 16.10 -13.55 -20.88
N LYS A 147 16.10 -12.24 -21.15
CA LYS A 147 17.28 -11.36 -20.97
C LYS A 147 17.78 -11.24 -19.53
N LEU A 148 16.88 -11.32 -18.53
CA LEU A 148 17.29 -11.33 -17.13
C LEU A 148 17.94 -12.66 -16.74
N THR A 149 17.49 -13.77 -17.36
CA THR A 149 18.03 -15.11 -17.11
C THR A 149 19.42 -15.27 -17.74
N GLU A 150 19.68 -14.64 -18.90
CA GLU A 150 21.00 -14.61 -19.54
C GLU A 150 22.04 -13.75 -18.79
N LEU A 151 21.61 -12.72 -18.05
CA LEU A 151 22.52 -11.87 -17.26
C LEU A 151 22.91 -12.50 -15.91
N GLU A 152 22.19 -13.52 -15.47
CA GLU A 152 22.48 -14.26 -14.23
C GLU A 152 23.39 -15.49 -14.45
N GLN A 153 23.68 -15.86 -15.70
CA GLN A 153 24.66 -16.91 -16.08
C GLN A 153 26.04 -16.32 -16.38
#